data_AF-A0A9X1CAQ4-F1
#
_entry.id   AF-A0A9X1CAQ4-F1
#
_cell.length_a   1.000
_cell.length_b   1.000
_cell.length_c   1.000
_cell.angle_alpha   90.00
_cell.angle_beta   90.00
_cell.angle_gamma   90.00
#
_symmetry.space_group_name_H-M   'P 1'
#
loop_
_entity.id
_entity.type
_entity.pdbx_description
1 polymer ?
#
loop_
_entity_poly.entity_id
_entity_poly.type
_entity_poly.pdbx_seq_one_letter_code
_entity_poly.pdbx_strand_id
1 'polypeptide(L)'
;MYRNWNYPNPYSQSQPQWQNQGWNDQVNYNQEPQYHRQITIQEAIDIALAQVPGQAVKAELDTKQGIRVYEVDIVTAQGVKYEVAVNMNTGEIVDIEID
;
A
#
# COMPACT_ATOMS: atom_id res chain seq x y z
N MET A 1 -8.77 31.73 -23.95
CA MET A 1 -8.72 31.63 -22.48
C MET A 1 -9.07 30.17 -22.20
N TYR A 2 -8.13 29.25 -22.01
CA TYR A 2 -7.26 29.09 -20.84
C TYR A 2 -5.80 28.87 -21.26
N ARG A 3 -4.86 29.60 -20.63
CA ARG A 3 -3.42 29.38 -20.81
C ARG A 3 -2.90 28.55 -19.64
N ASN A 4 -2.28 27.43 -20.01
CA ASN A 4 -1.05 26.83 -19.49
C ASN A 4 -0.47 27.50 -18.23
N TRP A 5 -0.11 26.74 -17.18
CA TRP A 5 1.23 26.82 -16.58
C TRP A 5 1.58 25.60 -15.73
N ASN A 6 2.64 24.95 -16.20
CA ASN A 6 3.62 24.11 -15.53
C ASN A 6 4.14 24.74 -14.23
N TYR A 7 4.16 24.04 -13.10
CA TYR A 7 4.98 24.44 -11.94
C TYR A 7 5.61 23.24 -11.21
N PRO A 8 6.84 23.43 -10.70
CA PRO A 8 7.87 22.42 -10.54
C PRO A 8 7.78 21.70 -9.20
N ASN A 9 8.41 20.52 -9.13
CA ASN A 9 8.67 19.84 -7.87
C ASN A 9 10.18 19.84 -7.56
N PRO A 10 10.67 20.80 -6.78
CA PRO A 10 11.96 20.71 -6.12
C PRO A 10 11.69 20.45 -4.63
N TYR A 11 11.73 19.19 -4.21
CA TYR A 11 11.93 18.89 -2.80
C TYR A 11 13.31 19.41 -2.39
N SER A 12 13.36 20.67 -1.99
CA SER A 12 14.47 21.30 -1.27
C SER A 12 13.87 22.18 -0.18
N GLN A 13 14.23 21.83 1.05
CA GLN A 13 13.69 22.31 2.31
C GLN A 13 14.01 23.79 2.55
N SER A 14 13.07 24.52 3.18
CA SER A 14 13.34 25.55 4.21
C SER A 14 11.99 25.99 4.82
N GLN A 15 11.74 25.64 6.08
CA GLN A 15 10.55 26.09 6.84
C GLN A 15 10.86 27.40 7.59
N PRO A 16 10.09 28.49 7.41
CA PRO A 16 10.20 29.70 8.23
C PRO A 16 9.40 29.59 9.54
N GLN A 17 9.97 30.12 10.62
CA GLN A 17 9.59 29.99 12.02
C GLN A 17 8.92 31.27 12.56
N TRP A 18 7.62 31.36 12.90
CA TRP A 18 7.05 32.42 13.81
C TRP A 18 5.58 32.07 14.20
N GLN A 19 4.93 32.51 15.29
CA GLN A 19 5.19 32.69 16.73
C GLN A 19 3.81 32.97 17.41
N ASN A 20 3.43 32.16 18.41
CA ASN A 20 2.61 32.44 19.61
C ASN A 20 1.21 33.10 19.53
N GLN A 21 0.14 32.39 19.96
CA GLN A 21 -0.62 32.66 21.21
C GLN A 21 -1.90 31.80 21.39
N GLY A 22 -1.85 30.89 22.38
CA GLY A 22 -2.93 30.57 23.30
C GLY A 22 -4.05 29.62 22.86
N TRP A 23 -3.87 28.30 23.07
CA TRP A 23 -4.80 27.39 23.77
C TRP A 23 -4.02 26.17 24.25
N ASN A 24 -3.90 26.00 25.57
CA ASN A 24 -3.26 24.86 26.20
C ASN A 24 -4.26 23.71 26.28
N ASP A 25 -4.35 22.90 25.23
CA ASP A 25 -4.74 21.51 25.37
C ASP A 25 -3.49 20.67 25.08
N GLN A 26 -3.11 19.82 26.04
CA GLN A 26 -1.96 18.93 25.90
C GLN A 26 -2.27 17.86 24.84
N VAL A 27 -2.19 18.22 23.57
CA VAL A 27 -2.23 17.25 22.48
C VAL A 27 -0.84 16.64 22.38
N ASN A 28 -0.73 15.36 22.71
CA ASN A 28 0.47 14.55 22.55
C ASN A 28 0.92 14.58 21.07
N TYR A 29 2.00 15.29 20.78
CA TYR A 29 2.61 15.46 19.45
C TYR A 29 3.29 14.17 18.95
N ASN A 30 2.51 13.09 18.76
CA ASN A 30 2.99 11.81 18.21
C ASN A 30 2.04 11.26 17.14
N GLN A 31 1.43 12.12 16.33
CA GLN A 31 0.63 11.70 15.18
C GLN A 31 1.19 12.36 13.92
N GLU A 32 2.22 11.71 13.38
CA GLU A 32 2.70 11.91 12.00
C GLU A 32 1.50 11.82 11.04
N PRO A 33 1.44 12.67 9.99
CA PRO A 33 0.38 12.60 8.99
C PRO A 33 0.41 11.23 8.32
N GLN A 34 -0.65 10.45 8.51
CA GLN A 34 -0.84 9.14 7.92
C GLN A 34 -1.03 9.28 6.40
N TYR A 35 0.07 9.38 5.66
CA TYR A 35 0.07 9.07 4.24
C TYR A 35 -0.39 7.61 4.17
N HIS A 36 -1.60 7.37 3.66
CA HIS A 36 -2.11 6.02 3.44
C HIS A 36 -1.24 5.37 2.36
N ARG A 37 -0.12 4.78 2.79
CA ARG A 37 0.84 4.13 1.91
C ARG A 37 0.21 2.82 1.46
N GLN A 38 -0.09 2.74 0.17
CA GLN A 38 -0.43 1.48 -0.48
C GLN A 38 0.77 0.53 -0.38
N ILE A 39 0.49 -0.74 -0.12
CA ILE A 39 1.53 -1.76 -0.16
C ILE A 39 2.06 -1.90 -1.59
N THR A 40 3.31 -2.30 -1.71
CA THR A 40 3.93 -2.64 -2.99
C THR A 40 3.58 -4.07 -3.39
N ILE A 41 3.78 -4.40 -4.67
CA ILE A 41 3.60 -5.78 -5.15
C ILE A 41 4.53 -6.78 -4.46
N GLN A 42 5.75 -6.35 -4.07
CA GLN A 42 6.67 -7.21 -3.33
C GLN A 42 6.18 -7.48 -1.90
N GLU A 43 5.67 -6.45 -1.22
CA GLU A 43 5.05 -6.62 0.10
C GLU A 43 3.83 -7.56 0.02
N ALA A 44 3.03 -7.49 -1.06
CA ALA A 44 1.94 -8.43 -1.29
C ALA A 44 2.43 -9.88 -1.48
N ILE A 45 3.51 -10.09 -2.23
CA ILE A 45 4.14 -11.41 -2.41
C ILE A 45 4.60 -11.97 -1.07
N ASP A 46 5.27 -11.15 -0.25
CA ASP A 46 5.78 -11.58 1.06
C ASP A 46 4.62 -11.97 2.01
N ILE A 47 3.53 -11.20 2.01
CA ILE A 47 2.30 -11.50 2.76
C ILE A 47 1.67 -12.80 2.27
N ALA A 48 1.54 -12.98 0.96
CA ALA A 48 0.93 -14.15 0.37
C ALA A 48 1.74 -15.43 0.66
N LEU A 49 3.07 -15.37 0.56
CA LEU A 49 3.97 -16.49 0.86
C LEU A 49 4.03 -16.84 2.35
N ALA A 50 3.80 -15.87 3.24
CA ALA A 50 3.64 -16.15 4.66
C ALA A 50 2.37 -16.96 4.96
N GLN A 51 1.32 -16.82 4.12
CA GLN A 51 0.06 -17.54 4.27
C GLN A 51 0.05 -18.88 3.54
N VAL A 52 0.59 -18.94 2.31
CA VAL A 52 0.69 -20.15 1.49
C VAL A 52 2.17 -20.41 1.18
N PRO A 53 2.82 -21.36 1.88
CA PRO A 53 4.20 -21.71 1.60
C PRO A 53 4.34 -22.32 0.20
N GLY A 54 5.19 -21.73 -0.63
CA GLY A 54 5.42 -22.19 -1.99
C GLY A 54 6.33 -21.24 -2.77
N GLN A 55 6.19 -21.26 -4.08
CA GLN A 55 6.86 -20.34 -4.98
C GLN A 55 5.83 -19.42 -5.63
N ALA A 56 6.01 -18.11 -5.46
CA ALA A 56 5.24 -17.13 -6.22
C ALA A 56 5.69 -17.19 -7.69
N VAL A 57 4.77 -17.47 -8.60
CA VAL A 57 5.04 -17.61 -10.04
C VAL A 57 4.49 -16.44 -10.86
N LYS A 58 3.54 -15.69 -10.29
CA LYS A 58 2.95 -14.49 -10.88
C LYS A 58 2.48 -13.55 -9.76
N ALA A 59 2.53 -12.26 -10.01
CA ALA A 59 1.85 -11.26 -9.20
C ALA A 59 1.36 -10.12 -10.09
N GLU A 60 0.12 -9.67 -9.92
CA GLU A 60 -0.45 -8.56 -10.70
C GLU A 60 -1.47 -7.74 -9.91
N LEU A 61 -1.76 -6.53 -10.40
CA LEU A 61 -2.80 -5.68 -9.82
C LEU A 61 -4.15 -6.04 -10.45
N ASP A 62 -5.14 -6.35 -9.62
CA ASP A 62 -6.51 -6.63 -10.05
C ASP A 62 -7.55 -5.94 -9.16
N THR A 63 -8.83 -6.20 -9.40
CA THR A 63 -9.97 -5.70 -8.64
C THR A 63 -10.94 -6.82 -8.30
N LYS A 64 -10.97 -7.24 -7.04
CA LYS A 64 -11.89 -8.25 -6.53
C LYS A 64 -13.03 -7.59 -5.74
N GLN A 65 -14.27 -7.82 -6.16
CA GLN A 65 -15.47 -7.24 -5.51
C GLN A 65 -15.42 -5.70 -5.31
N GLY A 66 -14.79 -4.99 -6.25
CA GLY A 66 -14.63 -3.53 -6.18
C GLY A 66 -13.46 -3.04 -5.32
N ILE A 67 -12.67 -3.95 -4.74
CA ILE A 67 -11.46 -3.66 -3.95
C ILE A 67 -10.23 -3.85 -4.86
N ARG A 68 -9.33 -2.85 -4.90
CA ARG A 68 -8.03 -3.01 -5.57
C ARG A 68 -7.13 -3.95 -4.76
N VAL A 69 -6.64 -4.98 -5.42
CA VAL A 69 -5.84 -6.04 -4.81
C VAL A 69 -4.60 -6.31 -5.64
N TYR A 70 -3.57 -6.86 -5.01
CA TYR A 70 -2.57 -7.65 -5.71
C TYR A 70 -2.95 -9.11 -5.64
N GLU A 71 -3.07 -9.77 -6.78
CA GLU A 71 -3.26 -11.21 -6.88
C GLU A 71 -1.91 -11.88 -7.06
N VAL A 72 -1.61 -12.89 -6.24
CA VAL A 72 -0.35 -13.63 -6.24
C VAL A 72 -0.62 -15.11 -6.46
N ASP A 73 -0.09 -15.65 -7.56
CA ASP A 73 -0.16 -17.07 -7.87
C ASP A 73 1.00 -17.80 -7.19
N ILE A 74 0.68 -18.79 -6.37
CA ILE A 74 1.65 -19.57 -5.60
C ILE A 74 1.51 -21.05 -5.95
N VAL A 75 2.62 -21.67 -6.37
CA VAL A 75 2.71 -23.12 -6.55
C VAL A 75 3.36 -23.74 -5.31
N THR A 76 2.63 -24.61 -4.63
CA THR A 76 3.13 -25.35 -3.46
C THR A 76 4.10 -26.46 -3.85
N ALA A 77 4.84 -27.01 -2.87
CA ALA A 77 5.74 -28.14 -3.11
C ALA A 77 5.02 -29.39 -3.65
N GLN A 78 3.71 -29.49 -3.42
CA GLN A 78 2.85 -30.57 -3.92
C GLN A 78 2.32 -30.31 -5.33
N GLY A 79 2.67 -29.16 -5.95
CA GLY A 79 2.23 -28.76 -7.28
C GLY A 79 0.82 -28.16 -7.32
N VAL A 80 0.19 -27.89 -6.18
CA VAL A 80 -1.12 -27.20 -6.11
C VAL A 80 -0.90 -25.70 -6.30
N LYS A 81 -1.68 -25.08 -7.19
CA LYS A 81 -1.69 -23.64 -7.42
C LYS A 81 -2.75 -22.97 -6.54
N TYR A 82 -2.35 -21.89 -5.87
CA TYR A 82 -3.22 -21.01 -5.12
C TYR A 82 -3.16 -19.62 -5.71
N GLU A 83 -4.28 -18.90 -5.66
CA GLU A 83 -4.38 -17.49 -5.98
C GLU A 83 -4.73 -16.76 -4.69
N VAL A 84 -3.83 -15.87 -4.25
CA VAL A 84 -3.97 -15.10 -3.01
C VAL A 84 -4.17 -13.64 -3.35
N ALA A 85 -5.33 -13.09 -3.01
CA ALA A 85 -5.65 -11.68 -3.23
C ALA A 85 -5.38 -10.86 -1.98
N VAL A 86 -4.51 -9.86 -2.08
CA VAL A 86 -4.07 -8.98 -0.98
C VAL A 86 -4.52 -7.54 -1.24
N ASN A 87 -5.22 -6.93 -0.31
CA ASN A 87 -5.71 -5.55 -0.41
C ASN A 87 -4.55 -4.56 -0.58
N MET A 88 -4.56 -3.78 -1.65
CA MET A 88 -3.51 -2.81 -1.99
C MET A 88 -3.34 -1.72 -0.92
N ASN A 89 -4.41 -1.34 -0.21
CA ASN A 89 -4.37 -0.22 0.74
C ASN A 89 -4.03 -0.67 2.17
N THR A 90 -4.37 -1.91 2.54
CA THR A 90 -4.25 -2.40 3.93
C THR A 90 -3.27 -3.56 4.11
N GLY A 91 -2.97 -4.30 3.04
CA GLY A 91 -2.19 -5.54 3.11
C GLY A 91 -2.97 -6.74 3.66
N GLU A 92 -4.28 -6.62 3.85
CA GLU A 92 -5.13 -7.73 4.30
C GLU A 92 -5.38 -8.72 3.18
N ILE A 93 -5.37 -10.02 3.49
CA ILE A 93 -5.79 -11.04 2.54
C ILE A 93 -7.30 -10.98 2.41
N VAL A 94 -7.78 -10.69 1.21
CA VAL A 94 -9.22 -10.61 0.91
C VAL A 94 -9.77 -11.93 0.41
N ASP A 95 -8.91 -12.76 -0.21
CA ASP A 95 -9.32 -14.06 -0.72
C ASP A 95 -8.15 -15.03 -0.92
N ILE A 96 -8.46 -16.32 -0.83
CA ILE A 96 -7.54 -17.42 -1.14
C ILE A 96 -8.33 -18.50 -1.87
N GLU A 97 -7.97 -18.75 -3.12
CA GLU A 97 -8.63 -19.73 -3.97
C GLU A 97 -7.61 -20.75 -4.50
N ILE A 98 -8.07 -21.97 -4.75
CA ILE A 98 -7.27 -23.00 -5.46
C ILE A 98 -7.69 -22.94 -6.92
N ASP A 99 -6.72 -22.84 -7.82
CA ASP A 99 -6.92 -22.91 -9.28
C ASP A 99 -7.02 -24.37 -9.75
#